data_AF-A0A7Y6CE27-F1
#
_entry.id   AF-A0A7Y6CE27-F1
#
_cell.length_a   1.000
_cell.length_b   1.000
_cell.length_c   1.000
_cell.angle_alpha   90.00
_cell.angle_beta   90.00
_cell.angle_gamma   90.00
#
_symmetry.space_group_name_H-M   'P 1'
#
loop_
_entity.id
_entity.type
_entity.pdbx_description
1 polymer ?
#
loop_
_entity_poly.entity_id
_entity_poly.type
_entity_poly.pdbx_seq_one_letter_code
_entity_poly.pdbx_strand_id
1 'polypeptide(L)'
;MADEGAQPEIDIEALQQQLAAFAVEQFLVSAASTLASLAFAKLENEDLPQARKAIDALASLIPHLEGELAADLARALTNLQVAYAQASSS
;
A
#
# COMPACT_ATOMS: atom_id res chain seq x y z
N MET A 1 -15.95 -11.09 -40.37
CA MET A 1 -15.26 -12.16 -39.63
C MET A 1 -14.79 -11.54 -38.34
N ALA A 2 -15.32 -12.00 -37.21
CA ALA A 2 -15.07 -11.43 -35.90
C ALA A 2 -13.63 -11.78 -35.45
N ASP A 3 -12.95 -10.79 -34.88
CA ASP A 3 -11.67 -10.91 -34.21
C ASP A 3 -11.91 -11.63 -32.87
N GLU A 4 -11.70 -12.95 -32.86
CA GLU A 4 -11.85 -13.81 -31.70
C GLU A 4 -10.64 -13.59 -30.78
N GLY A 5 -10.92 -13.15 -29.55
CA GLY A 5 -9.94 -12.64 -28.60
C GLY A 5 -8.73 -13.54 -28.38
N ALA A 6 -7.55 -13.04 -28.74
CA ALA A 6 -6.31 -13.50 -28.16
C ALA A 6 -6.35 -13.17 -26.66
N GLN A 7 -6.63 -14.17 -25.83
CA GLN A 7 -6.39 -14.06 -24.40
C GLN A 7 -4.88 -13.83 -24.21
N PRO A 8 -4.45 -12.84 -23.41
CA PRO A 8 -3.03 -12.65 -23.15
C PRO A 8 -2.51 -13.92 -22.46
N GLU A 9 -1.74 -14.73 -23.18
CA GLU A 9 -1.03 -15.86 -22.61
C GLU A 9 -0.01 -15.30 -21.63
N ILE A 10 -0.19 -15.60 -20.34
CA ILE A 10 0.74 -15.14 -19.31
C ILE A 10 2.02 -15.96 -19.46
N ASP A 11 3.06 -15.35 -19.99
CA ASP A 11 4.39 -15.93 -20.06
C ASP A 11 4.99 -16.00 -18.64
N ILE A 12 5.00 -17.20 -18.08
CA ILE A 12 5.48 -17.49 -16.72
C ILE A 12 6.99 -17.22 -16.60
N GLU A 13 7.77 -17.49 -17.64
CA GLU A 13 9.22 -17.29 -17.62
C GLU A 13 9.54 -15.80 -17.62
N ALA A 14 8.82 -15.02 -18.43
CA ALA A 14 8.94 -13.56 -18.44
C ALA A 14 8.54 -12.95 -17.09
N LEU A 15 7.45 -13.43 -16.46
CA LEU A 15 7.03 -12.96 -15.14
C LEU A 15 8.08 -13.25 -14.06
N GLN A 16 8.68 -14.45 -14.07
CA GLN A 16 9.74 -14.80 -13.12
C GLN A 16 10.97 -13.90 -13.27
N GLN A 17 11.38 -13.60 -14.50
CA GLN A 17 12.50 -12.69 -14.77
C GLN A 17 12.21 -11.27 -14.30
N GLN A 18 10.98 -10.77 -14.50
CA GLN A 18 10.55 -9.48 -14.00
C GLN A 18 10.56 -9.41 -12.48
N LEU A 19 10.03 -10.43 -11.80
CA LEU A 19 10.03 -10.50 -10.33
C LEU A 19 11.45 -10.57 -9.77
N ALA A 20 12.35 -11.32 -10.40
CA ALA A 20 13.75 -11.41 -10.01
C ALA A 20 14.51 -10.08 -10.19
N ALA A 21 14.10 -9.27 -11.17
CA ALA A 21 14.70 -7.96 -11.43
C ALA A 21 14.08 -6.83 -10.58
N PHE A 22 12.94 -7.07 -9.91
CA PHE A 22 12.22 -6.03 -9.19
C PHE A 22 12.85 -5.71 -7.84
N ALA A 23 13.14 -4.44 -7.60
CA ALA A 23 13.71 -4.00 -6.33
C ALA A 23 12.66 -4.08 -5.21
N VAL A 24 13.00 -4.80 -4.13
CA VAL A 24 12.12 -4.94 -2.96
C VAL A 24 11.81 -3.56 -2.35
N GLU A 25 12.79 -2.66 -2.28
CA GLU A 25 12.59 -1.29 -1.75
C GLU A 25 11.49 -0.54 -2.51
N GLN A 26 11.51 -0.60 -3.84
CA GLN A 26 10.52 0.04 -4.68
C GLN A 26 9.11 -0.56 -4.47
N PHE A 27 9.04 -1.87 -4.24
CA PHE A 27 7.80 -2.54 -3.90
C PHE A 27 7.27 -2.08 -2.53
N LEU A 28 8.13 -2.04 -1.51
CA LEU A 28 7.76 -1.64 -0.16
C LEU A 28 7.24 -0.20 -0.13
N VAL A 29 7.92 0.71 -0.84
CA VAL A 29 7.47 2.10 -1.03
C VAL A 29 6.07 2.16 -1.65
N SER A 30 5.84 1.41 -2.72
CA SER A 30 4.54 1.36 -3.39
C SER A 30 3.46 0.82 -2.46
N ALA A 31 3.73 -0.29 -1.77
CA ALA A 31 2.80 -0.92 -0.85
C ALA A 31 2.46 0.00 0.33
N ALA A 32 3.46 0.65 0.94
CA ALA A 32 3.27 1.59 2.02
C ALA A 32 2.44 2.81 1.58
N SER A 33 2.72 3.36 0.39
CA SER A 33 1.96 4.47 -0.19
C SER A 33 0.49 4.07 -0.41
N THR A 34 0.24 2.89 -0.98
CA THR A 34 -1.12 2.38 -1.18
C THR A 34 -1.84 2.14 0.15
N LEU A 35 -1.15 1.59 1.17
CA LEU A 35 -1.74 1.40 2.49
C LEU A 35 -2.11 2.73 3.17
N ALA A 36 -1.27 3.76 3.03
CA ALA A 36 -1.58 5.10 3.53
C ALA A 36 -2.87 5.66 2.86
N SER A 37 -2.97 5.59 1.53
CA SER A 37 -4.17 6.03 0.80
C SER A 37 -5.41 5.22 1.19
N LEU A 38 -5.28 3.90 1.33
CA LEU A 38 -6.38 3.04 1.78
C LEU A 38 -6.82 3.40 3.20
N ALA A 39 -5.88 3.64 4.12
CA ALA A 39 -6.21 4.02 5.50
C ALA A 39 -7.04 5.31 5.54
N PHE A 40 -6.66 6.35 4.78
CA PHE A 40 -7.45 7.58 4.67
C PHE A 40 -8.85 7.32 4.12
N ALA A 41 -8.96 6.61 2.99
CA ALA A 41 -10.26 6.30 2.39
C ALA A 41 -11.15 5.48 3.34
N LYS A 42 -10.57 4.59 4.15
CA LYS A 42 -11.31 3.81 5.15
C LYS A 42 -11.78 4.64 6.33
N LEU A 43 -10.97 5.59 6.80
CA LEU A 43 -11.38 6.56 7.82
C LEU A 43 -12.54 7.44 7.33
N GLU A 44 -12.47 7.95 6.09
CA GLU A 44 -13.51 8.78 5.49
C GLU A 44 -14.86 8.05 5.36
N ASN A 45 -14.82 6.73 5.15
CA ASN A 45 -16.01 5.88 5.07
C ASN A 45 -16.39 5.24 6.43
N GLU A 46 -15.83 5.71 7.54
CA GLU A 46 -16.08 5.22 8.90
C GLU A 46 -15.81 3.70 9.11
N ASP A 47 -15.03 3.08 8.21
CA ASP A 47 -14.63 1.67 8.28
C ASP A 47 -13.37 1.53 9.16
N LEU A 48 -13.57 1.78 10.47
CA LEU A 48 -12.50 1.79 11.47
C LEU A 48 -11.71 0.46 11.54
N PRO A 49 -12.31 -0.74 11.44
CA PRO A 49 -11.54 -1.97 11.45
C PRO A 49 -10.55 -2.09 10.28
N GLN A 50 -10.96 -1.69 9.06
CA GLN A 50 -10.06 -1.70 7.91
C GLN A 50 -9.03 -0.58 7.98
N ALA A 51 -9.40 0.61 8.46
CA ALA A 51 -8.46 1.70 8.68
C ALA A 51 -7.34 1.29 9.64
N ARG A 52 -7.70 0.68 10.78
CA ARG A 52 -6.73 0.15 11.75
C ARG A 52 -5.80 -0.88 11.13
N LYS A 53 -6.35 -1.84 10.37
CA LYS A 53 -5.54 -2.86 9.70
C LYS A 53 -4.52 -2.23 8.74
N ALA A 54 -4.91 -1.21 7.98
CA ALA A 54 -4.01 -0.50 7.08
C ALA A 54 -2.92 0.29 7.85
N ILE A 55 -3.29 0.96 8.95
CA ILE A 55 -2.35 1.67 9.84
C ILE A 55 -1.32 0.72 10.44
N ASP A 56 -1.75 -0.44 10.97
CA ASP A 56 -0.86 -1.42 11.59
C ASP A 56 0.10 -2.04 10.55
N ALA A 57 -0.40 -2.32 9.34
CA ALA A 57 0.44 -2.81 8.24
C ALA A 57 1.46 -1.74 7.81
N LEU A 58 1.03 -0.49 7.64
CA LEU A 58 1.92 0.62 7.27
C LEU A 58 3.02 0.83 8.33
N ALA A 59 2.65 0.82 9.61
CA ALA A 59 3.60 0.93 10.73
C ALA A 59 4.64 -0.18 10.75
N SER A 60 4.27 -1.38 10.27
CA SER A 60 5.19 -2.51 10.16
C SER A 60 6.16 -2.38 8.97
N LEU A 61 5.76 -1.68 7.89
CA LEU A 61 6.59 -1.52 6.69
C LEU A 61 7.58 -0.37 6.79
N ILE A 62 7.21 0.75 7.43
CA ILE A 62 8.04 1.96 7.50
C ILE A 62 9.48 1.73 8.01
N PRO A 63 9.74 0.87 9.04
CA PRO A 63 11.09 0.59 9.50
C PRO A 63 12.01 -0.06 8.46
N HIS A 64 11.45 -0.56 7.36
CA HIS A 64 12.16 -1.19 6.25
C HIS A 64 12.38 -0.25 5.06
N LEU A 65 11.94 1.00 5.16
CA LEU A 65 12.07 2.01 4.10
C LEU A 65 13.22 2.96 4.41
N GLU A 66 13.91 3.42 3.37
CA GLU A 66 15.00 4.38 3.48
C GLU A 66 14.72 5.71 2.75
N GLY A 67 15.46 6.76 3.14
CA GLY A 67 15.43 8.05 2.46
C GLY A 67 14.25 8.96 2.82
N GLU A 68 14.06 10.02 2.03
CA GLU A 68 13.09 11.09 2.27
C GLU A 68 11.64 10.58 2.27
N LEU A 69 11.33 9.64 1.39
CA LEU A 69 9.99 9.08 1.26
C LEU A 69 9.57 8.27 2.50
N ALA A 70 10.51 7.63 3.18
CA ALA A 70 10.26 6.97 4.46
C ALA A 70 9.83 7.98 5.54
N ALA A 71 10.46 9.15 5.56
CA ALA A 71 10.11 10.23 6.49
C ALA A 71 8.72 10.82 6.18
N ASP A 72 8.36 10.94 4.89
CA ASP A 72 7.02 11.36 4.46
C ASP A 72 5.94 10.38 4.89
N LEU A 73 6.18 9.08 4.69
CA LEU A 73 5.27 8.02 5.09
C LEU A 73 5.14 7.93 6.62
N ALA A 74 6.21 8.16 7.39
CA ALA A 74 6.16 8.24 8.85
C ALA A 74 5.29 9.40 9.34
N ARG A 75 5.38 10.57 8.68
CA ARG A 75 4.49 11.70 8.96
C ARG A 75 3.04 11.38 8.62
N ALA A 76 2.79 10.75 7.47
CA ALA A 76 1.46 10.31 7.08
C ALA A 76 0.86 9.31 8.07
N LEU A 77 1.66 8.33 8.54
CA LEU A 77 1.25 7.39 9.57
C LEU A 77 0.86 8.10 10.87
N THR A 78 1.64 9.08 11.32
CA THR A 78 1.34 9.84 12.53
C THR A 78 -0.01 10.56 12.40
N ASN A 79 -0.27 11.19 11.26
CA ASN A 79 -1.54 11.86 10.99
C ASN A 79 -2.73 10.87 10.96
N LEU A 80 -2.54 9.70 10.34
CA LEU A 80 -3.54 8.63 10.31
C LEU A 80 -3.87 8.12 11.73
N GLN A 81 -2.86 7.93 12.58
CA GLN A 81 -3.05 7.48 13.95
C GLN A 81 -3.84 8.50 14.78
N VAL A 82 -3.56 9.79 14.61
CA VAL A 82 -4.31 10.88 15.25
C VAL A 82 -5.76 10.89 14.78
N ALA A 83 -5.99 10.84 13.46
CA ALA A 83 -7.33 10.83 12.88
C ALA A 83 -8.14 9.60 13.32
N TYR A 84 -7.51 8.42 13.35
CA TYR A 84 -8.12 7.19 13.86
C TYR A 84 -8.50 7.31 15.33
N ALA A 85 -7.60 7.84 16.17
CA ALA A 85 -7.89 8.02 17.59
C ALA A 85 -9.10 8.93 17.81
N GLN A 86 -9.18 10.06 17.10
CA GLN A 86 -10.32 10.97 17.13
C GLN A 86 -11.62 10.28 16.73
N ALA A 87 -11.61 9.57 15.60
CA ALA A 87 -12.78 8.85 15.09
C ALA A 87 -13.23 7.72 16.02
N SER A 88 -12.29 7.01 16.67
CA SER A 88 -12.59 5.92 17.60
C SER A 88 -13.09 6.37 18.98
N SER A 89 -12.93 7.67 19.28
CA SER A 89 -13.35 8.29 20.55
C SER A 89 -14.67 9.05 20.46
N SER A 90 -15.24 9.14 19.25
CA SER A 90 -16.54 9.75 18.95
C SER A 90 -17.66 8.72 19.04
#